data_AF-T0Y445-F1
#
_entry.id   AF-T0Y445-F1
#
_cell.length_a   1.000
_cell.length_b   1.000
_cell.length_c   1.000
_cell.angle_alpha   90.00
_cell.angle_beta   90.00
_cell.angle_gamma   90.00
#
_symmetry.space_group_name_H-M   'P 1'
#
loop_
_entity.id
_entity.type
_entity.pdbx_description
1 polymer ?
#
loop_
_entity_poly.entity_id
_entity_poly.type
_entity_poly.pdbx_seq_one_letter_code
_entity_poly.pdbx_strand_id
1 'polypeptide(L)'
;MGHLLGTADMIAQMADRCYLEKCRDRLYLEFVLGGVALPVSASGQTEVKYASGLDLLRQTPQFVDEVRIKRLDGQFGAVYRHIEILYNGRNPYIEAIDRNVEFLRRVLRSENWRLLRRRPPIFAATADPMSTMRGLMVSYLKRIWSGAGG
;
A
#
# COMPACT_ATOMS: atom_id res chain seq x y z
N MET A 1 -1.23 -14.65 -19.79
CA MET A 1 -0.73 -13.26 -19.89
C MET A 1 -1.06 -12.41 -18.65
N GLY A 2 -2.22 -12.56 -18.01
CA GLY A 2 -2.56 -11.77 -16.80
C GLY A 2 -1.61 -11.95 -15.60
N HIS A 3 -1.04 -13.15 -15.39
CA HIS A 3 -0.15 -13.41 -14.25
C HIS A 3 1.19 -12.66 -14.32
N LEU A 4 1.75 -12.49 -15.53
CA LEU A 4 3.00 -11.73 -15.71
C LEU A 4 2.78 -10.25 -15.43
N LEU A 5 1.70 -9.67 -15.97
CA LEU A 5 1.36 -8.27 -15.74
C LEU A 5 1.03 -8.00 -14.27
N GLY A 6 0.21 -8.85 -13.65
CA GLY A 6 -0.12 -8.75 -12.23
C GLY A 6 1.11 -8.91 -11.32
N THR A 7 2.02 -9.83 -11.66
CA THR A 7 3.29 -9.97 -10.95
C THR A 7 4.15 -8.73 -11.09
N ALA A 8 4.33 -8.22 -12.31
CA ALA A 8 5.16 -7.05 -12.59
C ALA A 8 4.64 -5.82 -11.85
N ASP A 9 3.33 -5.58 -11.87
CA ASP A 9 2.69 -4.50 -11.14
C ASP A 9 2.95 -4.59 -9.63
N MET A 10 2.68 -5.76 -9.03
CA MET A 10 2.85 -5.95 -7.59
C MET A 10 4.32 -5.78 -7.14
N ILE A 11 5.27 -6.42 -7.83
CA ILE A 11 6.69 -6.32 -7.43
C ILE A 11 7.24 -4.92 -7.69
N ALA A 12 6.83 -4.23 -8.77
CA ALA A 12 7.28 -2.87 -9.04
C ALA A 12 6.76 -1.88 -7.99
N GLN A 13 5.49 -1.98 -7.61
CA GLN A 13 4.92 -1.12 -6.56
C GLN A 13 5.62 -1.31 -5.21
N MET A 14 5.80 -2.57 -4.77
CA MET A 14 6.41 -2.86 -3.47
C MET A 14 7.94 -2.62 -3.44
N ALA A 15 8.61 -2.74 -4.59
CA ALA A 15 10.04 -2.46 -4.72
C ALA A 15 10.36 -0.95 -4.80
N ASP A 16 9.36 -0.10 -5.01
CA ASP A 16 9.56 1.34 -5.15
C ASP A 16 10.32 1.91 -3.95
N ARG A 17 11.31 2.77 -4.22
CA ARG A 17 12.11 3.41 -3.19
C ARG A 17 11.28 4.25 -2.23
N CYS A 18 10.14 4.79 -2.65
CA CYS A 18 9.24 5.56 -1.79
C CYS A 18 7.99 4.76 -1.41
N TYR A 19 8.01 3.42 -1.50
CA TYR A 19 6.86 2.55 -1.23
C TYR A 19 6.17 2.90 0.10
N LEU A 20 6.94 2.98 1.19
CA LEU A 20 6.41 3.26 2.53
C LEU A 20 5.78 4.65 2.64
N GLU A 21 6.41 5.68 2.09
CA GLU A 21 5.84 7.02 2.06
C GLU A 21 4.58 7.09 1.20
N LYS A 22 4.53 6.38 0.06
CA LYS A 22 3.33 6.27 -0.76
C LYS A 22 2.21 5.55 -0.01
N CYS A 23 2.51 4.47 0.72
CA CYS A 23 1.56 3.76 1.59
C CYS A 23 0.94 4.72 2.62
N ARG A 24 1.79 5.46 3.35
CA ARG A 24 1.36 6.39 4.41
C ARG A 24 0.54 7.56 3.87
N ASP A 25 1.04 8.21 2.82
CA ASP A 25 0.57 9.54 2.43
C ASP A 25 -0.48 9.50 1.32
N ARG A 26 -0.54 8.43 0.51
CA ARG A 26 -1.38 8.34 -0.69
C ARG A 26 -2.32 7.16 -0.65
N LEU A 27 -1.79 5.94 -0.50
CA LEU A 27 -2.58 4.71 -0.56
C LEU A 27 -3.66 4.67 0.52
N TYR A 28 -3.36 5.19 1.72
CA TYR A 28 -4.38 5.33 2.75
C TYR A 28 -5.55 6.22 2.31
N LEU A 29 -5.29 7.35 1.65
CA LEU A 29 -6.35 8.22 1.13
C LEU A 29 -7.18 7.50 0.08
N GLU A 30 -6.53 6.76 -0.81
CA GLU A 30 -7.18 5.92 -1.82
C GLU A 30 -8.06 4.85 -1.16
N PHE A 31 -7.59 4.21 -0.09
CA PHE A 31 -8.35 3.21 0.65
C PHE A 31 -9.57 3.81 1.36
N VAL A 32 -9.46 5.02 1.91
CA VAL A 32 -10.63 5.70 2.47
C VAL A 32 -11.64 6.00 1.36
N LEU A 33 -11.22 6.64 0.27
CA LEU A 33 -12.11 7.00 -0.82
C LEU A 33 -12.74 5.79 -1.53
N GLY A 34 -12.00 4.68 -1.60
CA GLY A 34 -12.48 3.41 -2.14
C GLY A 34 -13.30 2.56 -1.16
N GLY A 35 -13.55 3.03 0.06
CA GLY A 35 -14.30 2.28 1.08
C GLY A 35 -13.58 1.04 1.64
N VAL A 36 -12.27 0.92 1.38
CA VAL A 36 -11.44 -0.20 1.85
C VAL A 36 -10.96 0.02 3.29
N ALA A 37 -10.70 1.27 3.68
CA ALA A 37 -10.28 1.60 5.05
C ALA A 37 -11.41 1.50 6.06
N LEU A 38 -12.62 1.85 5.62
CA LEU A 38 -13.84 1.88 6.41
C LEU A 38 -14.95 1.07 5.73
N PRO A 39 -14.79 -0.26 5.61
CA PRO A 39 -15.80 -1.08 4.94
C PRO A 39 -17.11 -1.08 5.75
N VAL A 40 -18.23 -1.08 5.03
CA VAL A 40 -19.56 -1.25 5.62
C VAL A 40 -19.88 -2.73 5.63
N SER A 41 -20.16 -3.27 6.82
CA SER A 41 -20.52 -4.67 7.02
C SER A 41 -21.90 -4.98 6.41
N ALA A 42 -22.22 -6.27 6.29
CA ALA A 42 -23.54 -6.71 5.82
C ALA A 42 -24.69 -6.21 6.72
N SER A 43 -24.42 -5.89 7.98
CA SER A 43 -25.39 -5.31 8.92
C SER A 43 -25.48 -3.78 8.85
N GLY A 44 -24.77 -3.14 7.92
CA GLY A 44 -24.76 -1.68 7.76
C GLY A 44 -23.82 -0.96 8.73
N GLN A 45 -23.08 -1.68 9.56
CA GLN A 45 -22.13 -1.06 10.49
C GLN A 45 -20.81 -0.75 9.81
N THR A 46 -20.24 0.42 10.10
CA THR A 46 -18.91 0.78 9.59
C THR A 46 -17.85 0.11 10.45
N GLU A 47 -17.02 -0.72 9.83
CA GLU A 47 -15.84 -1.32 10.46
C GLU A 47 -14.60 -0.47 10.15
N VAL A 48 -13.59 -0.54 11.03
CA VAL A 48 -12.32 0.15 10.81
C VAL A 48 -11.25 -0.88 10.48
N LYS A 49 -10.90 -0.99 9.19
CA LYS A 49 -9.80 -1.85 8.73
C LYS A 49 -8.45 -1.15 8.82
N TYR A 50 -8.42 0.13 8.47
CA TYR A 50 -7.24 0.99 8.58
C TYR A 50 -7.65 2.31 9.21
N ALA A 51 -7.15 2.59 10.42
CA ALA A 51 -7.49 3.82 11.15
C ALA A 51 -6.71 5.06 10.68
N SER A 52 -5.55 4.84 10.05
CA SER A 52 -4.68 5.91 9.55
C SER A 52 -3.63 5.36 8.57
N GLY A 53 -2.90 6.26 7.90
CA GLY A 53 -1.72 5.86 7.11
C GLY A 53 -0.62 5.20 7.94
N LEU A 54 -0.50 5.54 9.23
CA LEU A 54 0.44 4.85 10.13
C LEU A 54 -0.04 3.45 10.51
N ASP A 55 -1.34 3.28 10.69
CA ASP A 55 -1.94 1.96 10.92
C ASP A 55 -1.79 1.06 9.69
N LEU A 56 -2.00 1.60 8.49
CA LEU A 56 -1.68 0.91 7.23
C LEU A 56 -0.21 0.46 7.19
N LEU A 57 0.73 1.32 7.61
CA LEU A 57 2.14 0.94 7.72
C LEU A 57 2.39 -0.17 8.73
N ARG A 58 1.70 -0.18 9.88
CA ARG A 58 1.83 -1.26 10.88
C ARG A 58 1.42 -2.62 10.30
N GLN A 59 0.39 -2.64 9.45
CA GLN A 59 -0.11 -3.86 8.82
C GLN A 59 0.67 -4.28 7.55
N THR A 60 1.47 -3.38 6.98
CA THR A 60 2.19 -3.60 5.71
C THR A 60 3.13 -4.81 5.72
N PRO A 61 3.90 -5.14 6.78
CA PRO A 61 4.77 -6.31 6.76
C PRO A 61 3.98 -7.61 6.54
N GLN A 62 2.88 -7.80 7.26
CA GLN A 62 2.00 -8.96 7.09
C GLN A 62 1.38 -8.98 5.69
N PHE A 63 0.94 -7.82 5.19
CA PHE A 63 0.42 -7.72 3.83
C PHE A 63 1.42 -8.20 2.77
N VAL A 64 2.69 -7.78 2.87
CA VAL A 64 3.74 -8.20 1.92
C VAL A 64 3.97 -9.71 1.99
N ASP A 65 4.03 -10.28 3.20
CA ASP A 65 4.19 -11.72 3.40
C ASP A 65 3.01 -12.51 2.77
N GLU A 66 1.78 -12.04 2.99
CA GLU A 66 0.58 -12.63 2.39
C GLU A 66 0.54 -12.53 0.87
N VAL A 67 0.94 -11.39 0.31
CA VAL A 67 1.04 -11.19 -1.14
C VAL A 67 2.06 -12.15 -1.74
N ARG A 68 3.22 -12.31 -1.11
CA ARG A 68 4.26 -13.22 -1.58
C ARG A 68 3.73 -14.65 -1.66
N ILE A 69 3.16 -15.16 -0.57
CA ILE A 69 2.68 -16.55 -0.49
C ILE A 69 1.46 -16.78 -1.39
N LYS A 70 0.41 -15.97 -1.23
CA LYS A 70 -0.88 -16.24 -1.87
C LYS A 70 -0.89 -15.84 -3.34
N ARG A 71 -0.25 -14.72 -3.68
CA ARG A 71 -0.30 -14.17 -5.04
C ARG A 71 0.95 -14.51 -5.86
N LEU A 72 2.14 -14.11 -5.40
CA LEU A 72 3.35 -14.28 -6.20
C LEU A 72 3.69 -15.77 -6.38
N ASP A 73 3.78 -16.51 -5.28
CA ASP A 73 4.13 -17.94 -5.31
C ASP A 73 2.92 -18.80 -5.69
N GLY A 74 1.73 -18.47 -5.17
CA GLY A 74 0.48 -19.17 -5.46
C GLY A 74 -0.13 -18.82 -6.81
N GLN A 75 -1.06 -17.85 -6.83
CA GLN A 75 -1.89 -17.54 -8.00
C GLN A 75 -1.09 -17.25 -9.29
N PHE A 76 0.07 -16.61 -9.16
CA PHE A 76 0.91 -16.24 -10.29
C PHE A 76 2.00 -17.27 -10.60
N GLY A 77 2.10 -18.36 -9.83
CA GLY A 77 3.01 -19.48 -10.12
C GLY A 77 4.49 -19.10 -10.09
N ALA A 78 4.88 -18.19 -9.20
CA ALA A 78 6.26 -17.73 -9.01
C ALA A 78 6.94 -17.15 -10.27
N VAL A 79 6.18 -16.60 -11.23
CA VAL A 79 6.74 -16.08 -12.49
C VAL A 79 7.73 -14.92 -12.31
N TYR A 80 7.74 -14.25 -11.15
CA TYR A 80 8.76 -13.23 -10.84
C TYR A 80 10.19 -13.80 -10.86
N ARG A 81 10.36 -15.11 -10.65
CA ARG A 81 11.66 -15.78 -10.70
C ARG A 81 12.29 -15.79 -12.09
N HIS A 82 11.51 -15.61 -13.15
CA HIS A 82 12.08 -15.49 -14.51
C HIS A 82 13.01 -14.28 -14.66
N ILE A 83 12.86 -13.25 -13.81
CA ILE A 83 13.76 -12.10 -13.75
C ILE A 83 15.18 -12.52 -13.32
N GLU A 84 15.31 -13.60 -12.52
CA GLU A 84 16.60 -14.04 -11.96
C GLU A 84 17.64 -14.34 -13.04
N ILE A 85 17.20 -14.85 -14.19
CA ILE A 85 18.05 -15.17 -15.33
C ILE A 85 18.74 -13.90 -15.87
N LEU A 86 18.07 -12.75 -15.81
CA LEU A 86 18.60 -11.47 -16.30
C LEU A 86 19.61 -10.82 -15.34
N TYR A 87 19.66 -11.29 -14.09
CA TYR A 87 20.46 -10.69 -13.02
C TYR A 87 21.32 -11.72 -12.28
N ASN A 88 21.88 -12.70 -13.01
CA ASN A 88 22.81 -13.70 -12.48
C ASN A 88 22.26 -14.47 -11.26
N GLY A 89 21.00 -14.89 -11.34
CA GLY A 89 20.31 -15.60 -10.27
C GLY A 89 19.70 -14.71 -9.18
N ARG A 90 19.81 -13.38 -9.29
CA ARG A 90 19.27 -12.43 -8.31
C ARG A 90 17.94 -11.84 -8.77
N ASN A 91 17.12 -11.39 -7.83
CA ASN A 91 15.91 -10.65 -8.17
C ASN A 91 15.93 -9.25 -7.51
N PRO A 92 16.32 -8.19 -8.24
CA PRO A 92 16.48 -6.86 -7.65
C PRO A 92 15.18 -6.27 -7.12
N TYR A 93 14.02 -6.68 -7.65
CA TYR A 93 12.71 -6.26 -7.12
C TYR A 93 12.45 -6.90 -5.77
N ILE A 94 12.62 -8.21 -5.66
CA ILE A 94 12.44 -8.93 -4.39
C ILE A 94 13.40 -8.40 -3.31
N GLU A 95 14.66 -8.18 -3.65
CA GLU A 95 15.64 -7.58 -2.73
C GLU A 95 15.28 -6.15 -2.31
N ALA A 96 14.66 -5.35 -3.18
CA ALA A 96 14.17 -4.03 -2.83
C ALA A 96 12.95 -4.09 -1.90
N ILE A 97 12.02 -5.03 -2.13
CA ILE A 97 10.88 -5.29 -1.26
C ILE A 97 11.36 -5.68 0.14
N ASP A 98 12.31 -6.62 0.22
CA ASP A 98 12.84 -7.09 1.51
C ASP A 98 13.53 -5.96 2.28
N ARG A 99 14.32 -5.11 1.60
CA ARG A 99 14.91 -3.91 2.21
C ARG A 99 13.85 -2.91 2.69
N ASN A 100 12.78 -2.71 1.93
CA ASN A 100 11.67 -1.83 2.33
C ASN A 100 10.98 -2.36 3.60
N VAL A 101 10.69 -3.67 3.65
CA VAL A 101 10.06 -4.31 4.82
C VAL A 101 10.99 -4.30 6.04
N GLU A 102 12.28 -4.59 5.86
CA GLU A 102 13.26 -4.55 6.95
C GLU A 102 13.39 -3.13 7.53
N PHE A 103 13.46 -2.13 6.66
CA PHE A 103 13.49 -0.74 7.07
C PHE A 103 12.22 -0.35 7.83
N LEU A 104 11.04 -0.77 7.34
CA LEU A 104 9.78 -0.55 8.04
C LEU A 104 9.78 -1.22 9.42
N ARG A 105 10.24 -2.47 9.54
CA ARG A 105 10.35 -3.16 10.85
C ARG A 105 11.25 -2.38 11.82
N ARG A 106 12.33 -1.76 11.34
CA ARG A 106 13.17 -0.86 12.16
C ARG A 106 12.43 0.41 12.58
N VAL A 107 11.67 1.03 11.68
CA VAL A 107 10.83 2.20 12.00
C VAL A 107 9.79 1.82 13.07
N LEU A 108 9.12 0.68 12.91
CA LEU A 108 8.12 0.19 13.85
C LEU A 108 8.70 -0.06 15.25
N ARG A 109 9.85 -0.73 15.36
CA ARG A 109 10.51 -0.98 16.66
C ARG A 109 10.92 0.29 17.40
N SER A 110 11.26 1.35 16.67
CA SER A 110 11.70 2.62 17.25
C SER A 110 10.60 3.67 17.35
N GLU A 111 9.43 3.39 16.75
CA GLU A 111 8.35 4.34 16.47
C GLU A 111 8.81 5.68 15.85
N ASN A 112 10.00 5.71 15.25
CA ASN A 112 10.58 6.94 14.71
C ASN A 112 10.14 7.17 13.26
N TRP A 113 8.91 7.63 13.09
CA TRP A 113 8.31 7.92 11.78
C TRP A 113 9.04 9.00 10.99
N ARG A 114 9.89 9.81 11.63
CA ARG A 114 10.74 10.82 10.97
C ARG A 114 11.86 10.19 10.13
N LEU A 115 12.04 8.87 10.17
CA LEU A 115 12.93 8.14 9.27
C LEU A 115 12.34 8.00 7.85
N LEU A 116 11.02 8.09 7.69
CA LEU A 116 10.32 8.11 6.41
C LEU A 116 10.32 9.52 5.81
N ARG A 117 11.42 9.89 5.16
CA ARG A 117 11.75 11.26 4.73
C ARG A 117 11.52 11.52 3.25
N ARG A 118 11.26 10.48 2.45
CA ARG A 118 11.20 10.65 0.99
C ARG A 118 9.93 11.40 0.61
N ARG A 119 10.02 12.20 -0.44
CA ARG A 119 8.88 12.90 -1.04
C ARG A 119 8.69 12.36 -2.45
N PRO A 120 7.84 11.33 -2.62
CA PRO A 120 7.62 10.80 -3.96
C PRO A 120 7.06 11.90 -4.87
N PRO A 121 7.43 11.96 -6.15
CA PRO A 121 6.78 12.86 -7.10
C PRO A 121 5.32 12.46 -7.31
N ILE A 122 4.47 13.42 -7.69
CA ILE A 122 3.09 13.16 -8.10
C ILE A 122 2.95 13.62 -9.53
N PHE A 123 2.55 12.70 -10.39
CA PHE A 123 2.27 12.97 -11.79
C PHE A 123 0.76 12.85 -11.96
N ALA A 124 0.06 13.98 -11.89
CA ALA A 124 -1.39 14.06 -12.01
C ALA A 124 -1.78 15.26 -12.89
N ALA A 125 -2.97 15.22 -13.47
CA ALA A 125 -3.47 16.31 -14.32
C ALA A 125 -3.79 17.59 -13.54
N THR A 126 -4.02 17.48 -12.22
CA THR A 126 -4.37 18.60 -11.34
C THR A 126 -3.13 19.26 -10.74
N ALA A 127 -3.14 20.58 -10.58
CA ALA A 127 -2.02 21.34 -10.02
C ALA A 127 -1.68 20.98 -8.56
N ASP A 128 -2.67 20.70 -7.71
CA ASP A 128 -2.47 20.23 -6.33
C ASP A 128 -3.31 18.96 -6.04
N PRO A 129 -2.79 17.79 -6.44
CA PRO A 129 -3.52 16.53 -6.32
C PRO A 129 -3.76 16.14 -4.85
N MET A 130 -2.81 16.41 -3.95
CA MET A 130 -2.94 15.97 -2.55
C MET A 130 -3.95 16.80 -1.77
N SER A 131 -3.99 18.12 -1.99
CA SER A 131 -5.01 18.96 -1.36
C SER A 131 -6.41 18.54 -1.81
N THR A 132 -6.58 18.32 -3.11
CA THR A 132 -7.83 17.82 -3.69
C THR A 132 -8.26 16.50 -3.06
N MET A 133 -7.35 15.52 -2.99
CA MET A 133 -7.62 14.19 -2.45
C MET A 133 -7.98 14.21 -0.96
N ARG A 134 -7.33 15.07 -0.17
CA ARG A 134 -7.67 15.29 1.25
C ARG A 134 -9.06 15.91 1.42
N GLY A 135 -9.42 16.87 0.57
CA GLY A 135 -10.75 17.47 0.56
C GLY A 135 -11.85 16.44 0.26
N LEU A 136 -11.61 15.58 -0.73
CA LEU A 136 -12.51 14.45 -1.03
C LEU A 136 -12.61 13.48 0.14
N MET A 137 -11.49 13.12 0.78
CA MET A 137 -11.46 12.21 1.91
C MET A 137 -12.29 12.75 3.09
N VAL A 138 -12.09 14.02 3.47
CA VAL A 138 -12.86 14.66 4.55
C VAL A 138 -14.36 14.67 4.23
N SER A 139 -14.72 14.95 2.98
CA SER A 139 -16.12 14.95 2.54
C SER A 139 -16.74 13.56 2.62
N TYR A 140 -15.98 12.53 2.23
CA TYR A 140 -16.39 11.13 2.32
C TYR A 140 -16.59 10.67 3.77
N LEU A 141 -15.65 10.98 4.67
CA LEU A 141 -15.75 10.64 6.09
C LEU A 141 -16.96 11.30 6.76
N LYS A 142 -17.21 12.58 6.46
CA LYS A 142 -18.43 13.28 6.92
C LYS A 142 -19.69 12.53 6.49
N ARG A 143 -19.78 12.12 5.23
CA ARG A 143 -20.94 11.39 4.72
C ARG A 143 -21.17 10.06 5.45
N ILE A 144 -20.11 9.29 5.70
CA ILE A 144 -20.22 8.02 6.44
C ILE A 144 -20.74 8.27 7.86
N TRP A 145 -20.13 9.20 8.58
CA TRP A 145 -20.49 9.43 9.99
C TRP A 145 -21.82 10.14 10.19
N SER A 146 -22.26 10.96 9.23
CA SER A 146 -23.62 11.51 9.23
C SER A 146 -24.69 10.48 8.86
N GLY A 147 -24.35 9.45 8.09
CA GLY A 147 -25.28 8.37 7.70
C GLY A 147 -25.40 7.24 8.73
N ALA A 148 -24.42 7.06 9.62
CA ALA A 148 -24.41 6.00 10.64
C ALA A 148 -25.25 6.32 11.90
N GLY A 149 -25.91 7.48 11.95
CA GLY A 149 -26.70 7.96 13.10
C GLY A 149 -28.22 8.00 12.88
N GLY A 150 -28.75 7.33 11.85
CA GLY A 150 -30.18 7.26 11.52
C GLY A 150 -30.76 5.87 11.69
#